data_AF-A0A838U5E7-F1
#
_entry.id   AF-A0A838U5E7-F1
#
_cell.length_a   1.000
_cell.length_b   1.000
_cell.length_c   1.000
_cell.angle_alpha   90.00
_cell.angle_beta   90.00
_cell.angle_gamma   90.00
#
_symmetry.space_group_name_H-M   'P 1'
#
loop_
_entity.id
_entity.type
_entity.pdbx_description
1 polymer ?
#
loop_
_entity_poly.entity_id
_entity_poly.type
_entity_poly.pdbx_seq_one_letter_code
_entity_poly.pdbx_strand_id
1 'polypeptide(L)' 'MRHCLKSVQSTSGSGLLLIEPKNRQILALSISKERNMLIAEKFISGLVRIHGKNPVSTDGGT' A
#
# COMPACT_ATOMS: atom_id res chain seq x y z
N MET A 1 -2.29 3.93 -21.26
CA MET A 1 -1.68 4.06 -19.92
C MET A 1 -2.70 3.59 -18.90
N ARG A 2 -2.41 2.56 -18.07
CA ARG A 2 -3.37 2.07 -17.08
C ARG A 2 -3.37 3.03 -15.90
N HIS A 3 -4.45 3.78 -15.69
CA HIS A 3 -4.61 4.65 -14.53
C HIS A 3 -4.57 3.79 -13.26
N CYS A 4 -3.53 3.96 -12.45
CA CYS A 4 -3.43 3.32 -11.15
C CYS A 4 -4.47 3.94 -10.21
N LEU A 5 -5.40 3.12 -9.70
CA LEU A 5 -6.47 3.58 -8.82
C LEU A 5 -6.01 3.73 -7.37
N LYS A 6 -4.97 3.00 -6.95
CA LYS A 6 -4.51 2.91 -5.55
C LYS A 6 -3.00 2.73 -5.49
N SER A 7 -2.30 3.52 -4.69
CA SER A 7 -0.84 3.47 -4.54
C SER A 7 -0.47 2.87 -3.18
N VAL A 8 0.42 1.88 -3.16
CA VAL A 8 1.04 1.37 -1.93
C VAL A 8 2.42 1.99 -1.80
N GLN A 9 2.70 2.62 -0.66
CA GLN A 9 3.96 3.32 -0.39
C GLN A 9 4.64 2.78 0.85
N SER A 10 5.97 2.68 0.80
CA SER A 10 6.77 2.46 2.00
C SER A 10 7.12 3.81 2.60
N THR A 11 6.79 4.01 3.87
CA THR A 11 7.15 5.26 4.56
C THR A 11 8.63 5.28 4.94
N SER A 12 9.18 6.48 5.20
CA SER A 12 10.52 6.64 5.77
C SER A 12 10.65 6.01 7.17
N GLY A 13 9.52 5.72 7.83
CA GLY A 13 9.40 4.84 9.00
C GLY A 13 9.05 3.39 8.65
N SER A 14 8.89 2.53 9.64
CA SER A 14 8.69 1.09 9.46
C SER A 14 7.26 0.69 9.00
N GLY A 15 6.60 1.52 8.17
CA GLY A 15 5.19 1.35 7.83
C GLY A 15 4.85 1.39 6.34
N LEU A 16 3.76 0.71 5.97
CA LEU A 16 3.17 0.64 4.63
C LEU A 16 1.87 1.44 4.59
N LEU A 17 1.64 2.14 3.49
CA LEU A 17 0.53 3.07 3.33
C LEU A 17 -0.21 2.80 2.03
N LEU A 18 -1.55 2.74 2.07
CA LEU A 18 -2.39 2.73 0.87
C LEU A 18 -2.99 4.12 0.69
N ILE A 19 -2.77 4.70 -0.48
CA ILE A 19 -3.26 6.04 -0.83
C ILE A 19 -4.11 5.95 -2.09
N GLU A 20 -5.24 6.64 -2.11
CA GLU A 20 -5.95 6.93 -3.35
C GLU A 20 -5.33 8.19 -4.00
N PRO A 21 -4.55 8.06 -5.10
CA PRO A 21 -3.80 9.18 -5.66
C PRO A 21 -4.70 10.30 -6.18
N LYS A 22 -5.92 9.98 -6.60
CA LYS A 22 -6.88 10.96 -7.13
C LYS A 22 -7.29 12.00 -6.09
N ASN A 23 -7.52 11.55 -4.85
CA ASN A 23 -8.04 12.39 -3.76
C ASN A 23 -6.99 12.60 -2.65
N ARG A 24 -5.80 12.01 -2.79
CA ARG A 24 -4.74 11.94 -1.76
C ARG A 24 -5.23 11.42 -0.41
N GLN A 25 -6.25 10.55 -0.42
CA GLN A 25 -6.83 9.99 0.79
C GLN A 25 -6.01 8.77 1.24
N ILE A 26 -5.71 8.69 2.54
CA ILE A 26 -5.12 7.51 3.17
C ILE A 26 -6.24 6.50 3.40
N LEU A 27 -6.14 5.33 2.75
CA LEU A 27 -7.12 4.25 2.86
C LEU A 27 -6.72 3.20 3.90
N ALA A 28 -5.42 2.99 4.11
CA ALA A 28 -4.91 2.05 5.10
C ALA A 28 -3.47 2.40 5.51
N LEU A 29 -3.12 2.04 6.75
CA LEU A 29 -1.77 2.16 7.29
C LEU A 29 -1.44 0.88 8.06
N SER A 30 -0.25 0.32 7.81
CA SER A 30 0.32 -0.76 8.63
C SER A 30 1.64 -0.29 9.18
N ILE A 31 1.78 -0.28 10.51
CA ILE A 31 3.03 0.04 11.19
C ILE A 31 3.59 -1.26 11.74
N SER A 32 4.79 -1.61 11.31
CA SER A 32 5.55 -2.75 11.85
C SER A 32 6.85 -2.22 12.44
N LYS A 33 7.58 -2.99 13.25
CA LYS A 33 9.00 -2.66 13.54
C LYS A 33 9.93 -3.18 12.45
N GLU A 34 9.46 -4.17 11.70
CA GLU A 34 10.22 -4.91 10.71
C GLU A 34 9.77 -4.56 9.30
N ARG A 35 10.73 -4.27 8.41
CA ARG A 35 10.50 -4.06 6.98
C ARG A 35 10.80 -5.35 6.20
N ASN A 36 9.96 -6.36 6.40
CA ASN A 36 10.12 -7.63 5.72
C ASN A 36 8.99 -7.88 4.71
N MET A 37 9.24 -8.78 3.77
CA MET A 37 8.29 -9.11 2.70
C MET A 37 6.99 -9.72 3.24
N LEU A 38 7.04 -10.45 4.36
CA LEU A 38 5.88 -11.09 4.98
C LEU A 38 4.87 -10.05 5.50
N ILE A 39 5.36 -8.94 6.07
CA ILE A 39 4.52 -7.82 6.50
C ILE A 39 3.87 -7.16 5.28
N ALA A 40 4.64 -6.95 4.20
CA ALA A 40 4.11 -6.39 2.96
C ALA A 40 3.04 -7.29 2.33
N GLU A 41 3.27 -8.59 2.30
CA GLU A 41 2.31 -9.57 1.80
C GLU A 41 1.02 -9.58 2.62
N LYS A 42 1.12 -9.61 3.96
CA LYS A 42 -0.05 -9.53 4.85
C LYS A 42 -0.83 -8.24 4.64
N PHE A 43 -0.13 -7.12 4.49
CA PHE A 43 -0.76 -5.83 4.21
C PHE A 43 -1.55 -5.89 2.89
N ILE A 44 -0.91 -6.29 1.79
CA ILE A 44 -1.55 -6.37 0.46
C ILE A 44 -2.72 -7.36 0.46
N SER A 45 -2.57 -8.53 1.10
CA SER A 45 -3.64 -9.51 1.25
C SER A 45 -4.87 -8.93 1.97
N GLY A 46 -4.63 -8.17 3.05
CA GLY A 46 -5.67 -7.42 3.75
C GLY A 46 -6.36 -6.39 2.86
N LEU A 47 -5.59 -5.66 2.03
CA LEU A 47 -6.16 -4.70 1.08
C LEU A 47 -7.07 -5.37 0.06
N VAL A 48 -6.68 -6.52 -0.50
CA VAL A 48 -7.53 -7.26 -1.46
C VAL A 48 -8.85 -7.69 -0.82
N ARG A 49 -8.84 -8.06 0.47
CA ARG A 49 -10.06 -8.45 1.19
C ARG A 49 -11.02 -7.28 1.42
N ILE A 50 -10.51 -6.08 1.71
CA ILE A 50 -11.33 -4.89 2.01
C ILE A 50 -11.76 -4.19 0.72
N HIS A 51 -10.90 -4.15 -0.29
CA HIS A 51 -11.04 -3.29 -1.45
C HIS A 51 -11.27 -4.03 -2.77
N GLY A 52 -11.24 -5.37 -2.76
CA GLY A 52 -11.23 -6.17 -3.96
C GLY A 52 -9.90 -6.13 -4.72
N LYS A 53 -9.84 -6.82 -5.85
CA LYS A 53 -8.66 -6.85 -6.73
C LYS A 53 -8.63 -5.60 -7.61
N ASN A 54 -7.76 -4.66 -7.26
CA ASN A 54 -7.54 -3.43 -8.03
C ASN A 54 -6.08 -3.32 -8.50
N PRO A 55 -5.82 -2.72 -9.68
CA PRO A 55 -4.47 -2.35 -10.07
C PRO A 55 -3.86 -1.40 -9.04
N VAL A 56 -2.66 -1.74 -8.55
CA VAL A 56 -1.89 -0.92 -7.62
C VAL A 56 -0.51 -0.60 -8.19
N SER A 57 0.01 0.56 -7.83
CA SER A 57 1.40 0.95 -8.06
C SER A 57 2.13 0.88 -6.73
N THR A 58 3.41 0.53 -6.77
CA THR A 58 4.33 0.68 -5.64
C THR A 58 5.34 1.77 -5.96
N ASP A 59 5.86 2.46 -4.94
CA ASP A 59 6.83 3.55 -5.12
C ASP A 59 8.28 3.06 -5.31
N GLY A 60 8.51 1.74 -5.32
CA GLY A 60 9.84 1.14 -5.47
C GLY A 60 10.72 1.26 -4.22
N GLY A 61 10.23 1.86 -3.13
CA GLY A 61 11.05 2.21 -1.96
C GLY A 61 11.95 3.42 -2.19
N THR A 62 12.50 3.96 -1.09
CA THR A 62 13.58 4.96 -1.07
C THR A 62 14.86 4.31 -0.55
#